data_AF-A0A9D5QXQ2-F1
#
_entry.id   AF-A0A9D5QXQ2-F1
#
_cell.length_a   1.000
_cell.length_b   1.000
_cell.length_c   1.000
_cell.angle_alpha   90.00
_cell.angle_beta   90.00
_cell.angle_gamma   90.00
#
_symmetry.space_group_name_H-M   'P 1'
#
loop_
_entity.id
_entity.type
_entity.pdbx_description
1 polymer ?
#
loop_
_entity_poly.entity_id
_entity_poly.type
_entity_poly.pdbx_seq_one_letter_code
_entity_poly.pdbx_strand_id
1 'polypeptide(L)' 'MDTSTKIRFGFIAVLWLLLCYMVVASQPFTLWVAFVIVASGIVVWVPLYKKYIKNGKRNEGR' A
#
# COMPACT_ATOMS: atom_id res chain seq x y z
N MET A 1 -4.38 11.83 14.53
CA MET A 1 -4.54 10.37 14.66
C MET A 1 -3.17 9.75 14.57
N ASP A 2 -2.80 9.09 15.66
CA ASP A 2 -1.46 8.63 16.04
C ASP A 2 -0.61 8.13 14.87
N THR A 3 0.65 8.57 14.88
CA THR A 3 1.72 8.08 14.02
C THR A 3 1.78 6.54 14.02
N SER A 4 1.33 5.88 15.09
CA SER A 4 1.11 4.43 15.19
C SER A 4 0.21 3.85 14.08
N THR A 5 -0.88 4.53 13.68
CA THR A 5 -1.72 4.07 12.56
C THR A 5 -1.05 4.36 11.21
N LYS A 6 -0.18 5.39 11.10
CA LYS A 6 0.61 5.60 9.86
C LYS A 6 1.58 4.46 9.60
N ILE A 7 2.30 4.04 10.65
CA ILE A 7 3.32 3.00 10.55
C ILE A 7 2.66 1.63 10.32
N ARG A 8 1.58 1.29 11.03
CA ARG A 8 0.85 0.02 10.85
C ARG A 8 0.35 -0.19 9.42
N PHE A 9 -0.15 0.87 8.77
CA PHE A 9 -0.60 0.79 7.37
C PHE A 9 0.57 0.68 6.38
N GLY A 10 1.68 1.39 6.61
CA GLY A 10 2.89 1.19 5.81
C GLY A 10 3.45 -0.23 5.95
N PHE A 11 3.42 -0.77 7.16
CA PHE A 11 3.86 -2.13 7.45
C PHE A 11 3.02 -3.19 6.73
N ILE A 12 1.68 -3.03 6.73
CA ILE A 12 0.79 -3.92 5.97
C ILE A 12 1.07 -3.87 4.47
N ALA A 13 1.40 -2.69 3.92
CA ALA A 13 1.70 -2.49 2.51
C ALA A 13 2.99 -3.22 2.09
N VAL A 14 4.04 -3.10 2.91
CA VAL A 14 5.33 -3.77 2.69
C VAL A 14 5.18 -5.28 2.82
N LEU A 15 4.48 -5.76 3.86
CA LEU A 15 4.22 -7.18 4.07
C LEU A 15 3.43 -7.77 2.89
N TRP A 16 2.44 -7.03 2.38
CA TRP A 16 1.63 -7.44 1.24
C TRP A 16 2.45 -7.51 -0.07
N LEU A 17 3.35 -6.55 -0.32
CA LEU A 17 4.27 -6.59 -1.46
C LEU A 17 5.19 -7.82 -1.40
N LEU A 18 5.72 -8.14 -0.22
CA LEU A 18 6.51 -9.34 0.03
C LEU A 18 5.73 -10.63 -0.27
N LEU A 19 4.48 -10.72 0.21
CA LEU A 19 3.61 -11.85 -0.08
C LEU A 19 3.31 -11.96 -1.59
N CYS A 20 2.97 -10.85 -2.24
CA CYS A 20 2.73 -10.85 -3.69
C CYS A 20 3.96 -11.32 -4.46
N TYR A 21 5.16 -10.88 -4.05
CA TYR A 21 6.41 -11.30 -4.67
C TYR A 21 6.65 -12.81 -4.50
N MET A 22 6.43 -13.36 -3.29
CA MET A 22 6.52 -14.80 -3.06
C MET A 22 5.50 -15.60 -3.86
N VAL A 23 4.24 -15.15 -3.92
CA VAL A 23 3.18 -15.82 -4.69
C VAL A 23 3.50 -15.83 -6.18
N VAL A 24 3.99 -14.70 -6.71
CA VAL A 24 4.40 -14.58 -8.12
C VAL A 24 5.63 -15.44 -8.43
N ALA A 25 6.56 -15.60 -7.47
CA ALA A 25 7.72 -16.47 -7.64
C ALA A 25 7.35 -17.97 -7.55
N SER A 26 6.29 -18.33 -6.81
CA SER A 26 5.85 -19.73 -6.64
C SER A 26 4.74 -20.19 -7.61
N GLN A 27 4.00 -19.28 -8.25
CA GLN A 27 2.91 -19.65 -9.18
C GLN A 27 3.13 -19.12 -10.61
N PRO A 28 2.60 -19.82 -11.63
CA PRO A 28 2.62 -19.33 -13.01
C PRO A 28 1.82 -18.02 -13.11
N PHE A 29 2.45 -17.02 -13.74
CA PHE A 29 1.88 -15.70 -14.03
C PHE A 29 0.54 -15.80 -14.77
N THR A 30 -0.55 -15.86 -14.00
CA THR A 30 -1.91 -15.80 -14.53
C THR A 30 -2.31 -14.32 -14.57
N LEU A 31 -2.88 -13.86 -15.69
CA LEU A 31 -3.44 -12.50 -15.85
C LEU A 31 -4.33 -12.08 -14.66
N TRP A 32 -5.03 -13.04 -14.07
CA TRP A 32 -5.84 -12.89 -12.87
C TRP A 32 -5.01 -12.47 -11.63
N VAL A 33 -3.86 -13.09 -11.41
CA VAL A 33 -2.94 -12.75 -10.30
C VAL A 33 -2.43 -11.33 -10.48
N ALA A 34 -2.01 -10.96 -11.70
CA ALA A 34 -1.58 -9.59 -12.00
C ALA A 34 -2.71 -8.57 -11.73
N PHE A 35 -3.94 -8.89 -12.15
CA PHE A 35 -5.10 -8.04 -11.90
C PHE A 35 -5.39 -7.85 -10.40
N VAL A 36 -5.36 -8.94 -9.62
CA VAL A 36 -5.56 -8.90 -8.17
C VAL A 36 -4.45 -8.12 -7.46
N ILE A 37 -3.20 -8.28 -7.90
CA ILE A 37 -2.06 -7.51 -7.36
C ILE A 37 -2.29 -6.02 -7.62
N VAL A 38 -2.61 -5.62 -8.85
CA VAL A 38 -2.87 -4.21 -9.18
C VAL A 38 -4.04 -3.66 -8.35
N ALA A 39 -5.16 -4.39 -8.26
CA ALA A 39 -6.32 -3.97 -7.49
C ALA A 39 -6.00 -3.80 -6.00
N SER A 40 -5.28 -4.74 -5.39
CA SER A 40 -4.88 -4.63 -3.99
C SER A 40 -3.83 -3.53 -3.76
N GLY A 41 -2.96 -3.28 -4.73
CA GLY A 41 -2.04 -2.15 -4.70
C GLY A 41 -2.78 -0.82 -4.64
N ILE A 42 -3.84 -0.67 -5.42
CA ILE A 42 -4.71 0.52 -5.41
C ILE A 42 -5.43 0.66 -4.06
N VAL A 43 -5.98 -0.43 -3.50
CA VAL A 43 -6.68 -0.39 -2.20
C VAL A 43 -5.76 0.08 -1.07
N VAL A 44 -4.49 -0.32 -1.09
CA VAL A 44 -3.47 0.16 -0.13
C VAL A 44 -3.03 1.60 -0.44
N TRP A 45 -2.99 1.97 -1.72
CA TRP A 45 -2.63 3.32 -2.17
C TRP A 45 -3.67 4.38 -1.75
N VAL A 46 -4.97 4.06 -1.76
CA VAL A 46 -6.05 5.00 -1.38
C VAL A 46 -5.87 5.63 0.02
N PRO A 47 -5.72 4.85 1.12
CA PRO A 47 -5.51 5.42 2.45
C PRO A 47 -4.15 6.12 2.58
N LEU A 48 -3.12 5.65 1.87
CA LEU A 48 -1.80 6.31 1.82
C LEU A 48 -1.88 7.69 1.14
N TYR A 49 -2.44 7.74 -0.06
CA TYR A 49 -2.58 8.95 -0.87
C TYR A 49 -3.43 10.02 -0.17
N LYS A 50 -4.59 9.62 0.37
CA LYS A 50 -5.48 10.54 1.12
C LYS A 50 -4.79 11.12 2.36
N LYS A 51 -3.88 10.36 2.97
CA LYS A 51 -3.11 10.79 4.15
C LYS A 51 -1.87 11.60 3.78
N TYR A 52 -1.26 11.36 2.62
CA TYR A 52 -0.14 12.14 2.09
C TYR A 52 -0.59 13.56 1.73
N ILE A 53 -1.67 13.68 0.96
CA ILE A 53 -2.29 14.97 0.59
C ILE A 53 -2.73 15.78 1.82
N LYS A 54 -3.30 15.12 2.84
CA LYS A 54 -3.79 15.80 4.04
C LYS A 54 -2.65 16.27 4.97
N ASN A 55 -1.46 15.67 4.91
CA ASN A 55 -0.30 16.11 5.71
C ASN A 55 0.58 17.13 5.00
N GLY A 56 0.60 17.17 3.66
CA GLY A 56 1.32 18.21 2.91
C GLY A 56 0.84 19.62 3.30
N LYS A 57 -0.49 19.81 3.44
CA LYS A 57 -1.08 21.09 3.86
C LYS A 57 -0.76 21.53 5.29
N ARG A 58 -0.23 20.68 6.17
CA ARG A 58 0.04 21.04 7.58
C ARG A 58 1.50 21.46 7.82
N ASN A 59 2.42 21.15 6.92
CA ASN A 59 3.84 21.51 7.06
C ASN A 59 4.24 22.79 6.31
N GLU A 60 3.39 23.33 5.43
CA GLU A 60 3.67 24.60 4.72
C GLU A 60 3.18 25.85 5.50
N GLY A 61 2.66 25.66 6.73
CA GLY A 61 2.10 26.73 7.56
C GLY A 61 2.80 26.97 8.89
N ARG A 62 4.05 26.51 9.07
CA ARG A 62 4.88 26.89 10.22
C ARG A 62 6.29 27.24 9.79
#